data_AF-A0AAD4E6B6-F1
#
_entry.id   AF-A0AAD4E6B6-F1
#
_cell.length_a   1.000
_cell.length_b   1.000
_cell.length_c   1.000
_cell.angle_alpha   90.00
_cell.angle_beta   90.00
_cell.angle_gamma   90.00
#
_symmetry.space_group_name_H-M   'P 1'
#
loop_
_entity.id
_entity.type
_entity.pdbx_description
1 polymer ?
#
loop_
_entity_poly.entity_id
_entity_poly.type
_entity_poly.pdbx_seq_one_letter_code
_entity_poly.pdbx_strand_id
1 'polypeptide(L)'
;MSVSGADNQVGLQSLSLPDLSGVVPTSTEARAKRRIAALEEELENMRQERGIKQRKTTYYVAQGRAIRRMVVLYTSLEDLVAKNNHRYEEGSPEDNTTEQDHLQCGYIVLTQVLPWLHAKLGQLDIDECQDMMKQLKRGADAARGDDTSTLKDLIASWLDDKQMRGFVRDICGNLLCPSEVKAGIRDRTVDYIVLENSWPLFLYEKYMVNYGNLKQGLFKSKILVQAFKAIFTSPSSTREADGDGDGADILENNRHAQRQLNQAKVKTCVASIINMRKVTPRSIAYVVCQVRFALSNISSWCTIDGDFDYEGFWNNVVDFFEDVPGPVTQCRVNQLLEW
;
A
#
# COMPACT_ATOMS: atom_id res chain seq x y z
N MET A 1 -37.47 111.14 -29.51
CA MET A 1 -37.93 109.97 -30.28
C MET A 1 -36.70 109.21 -30.75
N SER A 2 -36.57 107.96 -30.28
CA SER A 2 -36.08 106.72 -30.93
C SER A 2 -34.92 106.84 -31.97
N VAL A 3 -33.86 106.01 -32.00
CA VAL A 3 -33.84 104.54 -32.18
C VAL A 3 -32.41 103.97 -32.01
N SER A 4 -32.34 102.80 -31.35
CA SER A 4 -31.44 101.60 -31.43
C SER A 4 -29.98 101.61 -31.91
N GLY A 5 -29.18 100.80 -31.19
CA GLY A 5 -28.14 99.92 -31.74
C GLY A 5 -27.56 99.04 -30.62
N ALA A 6 -27.88 97.74 -30.61
CA ALA A 6 -27.35 96.77 -29.64
C ALA A 6 -26.54 95.70 -30.38
N ASP A 7 -25.26 95.59 -30.03
CA ASP A 7 -24.31 94.62 -30.56
C ASP A 7 -24.52 93.22 -29.96
N ASN A 8 -24.41 92.22 -30.83
CA ASN A 8 -24.59 90.81 -30.54
C ASN A 8 -23.21 90.12 -30.58
N GLN A 9 -22.67 89.70 -29.43
CA GLN A 9 -21.46 88.87 -29.36
C GLN A 9 -21.83 87.42 -29.06
N VAL A 10 -21.61 86.55 -30.06
CA VAL A 10 -21.71 85.10 -29.95
C VAL A 10 -20.39 84.57 -29.38
N GLY A 11 -20.41 84.06 -28.15
CA GLY A 11 -19.28 83.37 -27.54
C GLY A 11 -19.29 81.88 -27.90
N LEU A 12 -18.25 81.42 -28.62
CA LEU A 12 -17.92 80.00 -28.74
C LEU A 12 -17.48 79.46 -27.36
N GLN A 13 -18.21 78.50 -26.79
CA GLN A 13 -17.74 77.72 -25.65
C GLN A 13 -16.84 76.58 -26.15
N SER A 14 -15.57 76.61 -25.77
CA SER A 14 -14.66 75.48 -25.91
C SER A 14 -14.99 74.42 -24.85
N LEU A 15 -15.36 73.22 -25.31
CA LEU A 15 -15.49 72.03 -24.48
C LEU A 15 -14.09 71.54 -24.08
N SER A 16 -13.66 71.83 -22.85
CA SER A 16 -12.47 71.21 -22.27
C SER A 16 -12.79 69.78 -21.82
N LEU A 17 -11.99 68.82 -22.31
CA LEU A 17 -12.03 67.43 -21.86
C LEU A 17 -11.57 67.37 -20.38
N PRO A 18 -12.31 66.70 -19.48
CA PRO A 18 -11.93 66.63 -18.08
C PRO A 18 -10.67 65.76 -17.88
N ASP A 19 -9.79 66.23 -17.01
CA ASP A 19 -8.57 65.54 -16.56
C ASP A 19 -8.94 64.23 -15.85
N LEU A 20 -8.62 63.10 -16.51
CA LEU A 20 -8.91 61.74 -16.03
C LEU A 20 -7.89 61.24 -14.99
N SER A 21 -6.98 62.08 -14.51
CA SER A 21 -5.95 61.70 -13.53
C SER A 21 -6.42 61.72 -12.06
N GLY A 22 -7.62 62.26 -11.79
CA GLY A 22 -8.14 62.42 -10.42
C GLY A 22 -8.84 61.19 -9.85
N VAL A 23 -8.43 60.75 -8.66
CA VAL A 23 -9.17 59.73 -7.88
C VAL A 23 -10.53 60.30 -7.46
N VAL A 24 -11.61 59.66 -7.88
CA VAL A 24 -12.97 60.06 -7.47
C VAL A 24 -13.16 59.79 -5.97
N PRO A 25 -13.55 60.80 -5.16
CA PRO A 25 -13.78 60.61 -3.73
C PRO A 25 -14.86 59.56 -3.47
N THR A 26 -14.52 58.54 -2.69
CA THR A 26 -15.46 57.48 -2.29
C THR A 26 -15.47 57.33 -0.77
N SER A 27 -16.68 57.14 -0.22
CA SER A 27 -16.87 56.92 1.22
C SER A 27 -15.93 55.84 1.74
N THR A 28 -15.33 56.07 2.91
CA THR A 28 -14.49 55.09 3.62
C THR A 28 -15.23 53.78 3.84
N GLU A 29 -16.53 53.86 4.16
CA GLU A 29 -17.40 52.71 4.34
C GLU A 29 -17.59 51.92 3.02
N ALA A 30 -17.77 52.62 1.90
CA ALA A 30 -17.92 51.97 0.59
C ALA A 30 -16.62 51.25 0.16
N ARG A 31 -15.45 51.83 0.44
CA ARG A 31 -14.15 51.19 0.21
C ARG A 31 -13.95 49.98 1.11
N ALA A 32 -14.30 50.08 2.39
CA ALA A 32 -14.23 48.98 3.33
C ALA A 32 -15.13 47.81 2.92
N LYS A 33 -16.39 48.07 2.52
CA LYS A 33 -17.31 47.04 2.03
C LYS A 33 -16.78 46.29 0.81
N ARG A 34 -16.21 47.00 -0.18
CA ARG A 34 -15.58 46.37 -1.35
C ARG A 34 -14.36 45.53 -0.97
N ARG A 35 -13.53 46.01 -0.03
CA ARG A 35 -12.37 45.24 0.44
C ARG A 35 -12.78 43.98 1.20
N ILE A 36 -13.82 44.05 2.03
CA ILE A 36 -14.39 42.89 2.72
C ILE A 36 -14.89 41.87 1.70
N ALA A 37 -15.70 42.29 0.72
CA ALA A 37 -16.20 41.40 -0.32
C ALA A 37 -15.07 40.69 -1.10
N ALA A 38 -14.00 41.42 -1.46
CA ALA A 38 -12.84 40.83 -2.13
C ALA A 38 -12.09 39.82 -1.25
N LEU A 39 -11.95 40.10 0.05
CA LEU A 39 -11.32 39.17 1.00
C LEU A 39 -12.19 37.93 1.27
N GLU A 40 -13.51 38.08 1.30
CA GLU A 40 -14.45 36.96 1.43
C GLU A 40 -14.39 36.03 0.20
N GLU A 41 -14.31 36.60 -1.00
CA GLU A 41 -14.12 35.85 -2.24
C GLU A 41 -12.77 35.11 -2.26
N GLU A 42 -11.68 35.77 -1.87
CA GLU A 42 -10.35 35.15 -1.77
C GLU A 42 -10.33 34.01 -0.74
N LEU A 43 -10.97 34.18 0.42
CA LEU A 43 -11.11 33.14 1.43
C LEU A 43 -11.90 31.92 0.92
N GLU A 44 -12.97 32.15 0.16
CA GLU A 44 -13.77 31.07 -0.41
C GLU A 44 -12.98 30.30 -1.47
N ASN A 45 -12.25 30.99 -2.33
CA ASN A 45 -11.34 30.35 -3.30
C ASN A 45 -10.29 29.49 -2.59
N MET A 46 -9.62 30.02 -1.56
CA MET A 46 -8.66 29.26 -0.77
C MET A 46 -9.27 28.03 -0.09
N ARG A 47 -10.52 28.13 0.39
CA ARG A 47 -11.24 26.99 0.99
C ARG A 47 -11.53 25.91 -0.05
N GLN A 48 -11.96 26.29 -1.24
CA GLN A 48 -12.22 25.36 -2.35
C GLN A 48 -10.94 24.66 -2.79
N GLU A 49 -9.86 25.41 -3.00
CA GLU A 49 -8.54 24.84 -3.33
C GLU A 49 -8.05 23.86 -2.27
N ARG A 50 -8.18 24.23 -0.99
CA ARG A 50 -7.84 23.34 0.13
C ARG A 50 -8.70 22.08 0.13
N GLY A 51 -9.99 22.20 -0.18
CA GLY A 51 -10.91 21.07 -0.33
C GLY A 51 -10.50 20.12 -1.46
N ILE A 52 -10.09 20.65 -2.61
CA ILE A 52 -9.60 19.86 -3.75
C ILE A 52 -8.30 19.14 -3.39
N LYS A 53 -7.33 19.84 -2.81
CA LYS A 53 -6.06 19.25 -2.35
C LYS A 53 -6.32 18.13 -1.34
N GLN A 54 -7.18 18.37 -0.36
CA GLN A 54 -7.53 17.35 0.64
C GLN A 54 -8.16 16.10 0.02
N ARG A 55 -9.05 16.26 -0.98
CA ARG A 55 -9.67 15.14 -1.68
C ARG A 55 -8.64 14.32 -2.47
N LYS A 56 -7.73 14.99 -3.19
CA LYS A 56 -6.61 14.34 -3.89
C LYS A 56 -5.75 13.54 -2.90
N THR A 57 -5.37 14.15 -1.78
CA THR A 57 -4.60 13.47 -0.73
C THR A 57 -5.30 12.26 -0.16
N THR A 58 -6.58 12.38 0.20
CA THR A 58 -7.35 11.24 0.70
C THR A 58 -7.43 10.13 -0.35
N TYR A 59 -7.60 10.46 -1.63
CA TYR A 59 -7.63 9.49 -2.72
C TYR A 59 -6.30 8.74 -2.85
N TYR A 60 -5.18 9.44 -3.01
CA TYR A 60 -3.87 8.79 -3.19
C TYR A 60 -3.44 8.00 -1.95
N VAL A 61 -3.71 8.50 -0.74
CA VAL A 61 -3.47 7.74 0.50
C VAL A 61 -4.33 6.47 0.52
N ALA A 62 -5.60 6.52 0.11
CA ALA A 62 -6.46 5.34 0.05
C ALA A 62 -5.96 4.32 -0.98
N GLN A 63 -5.59 4.77 -2.19
CA GLN A 63 -5.04 3.90 -3.24
C GLN A 63 -3.71 3.26 -2.81
N GLY A 64 -2.87 4.03 -2.11
CA GLY A 64 -1.57 3.56 -1.61
C GLY A 64 -1.65 2.37 -0.66
N ARG A 65 -2.80 2.17 0.03
CA ARG A 65 -3.01 1.04 0.95
C ARG A 65 -2.89 -0.34 0.29
N ALA A 66 -2.96 -0.43 -1.04
CA ALA A 66 -2.75 -1.67 -1.79
C ALA A 66 -1.26 -2.02 -1.99
N ILE A 67 -0.36 -1.03 -1.95
CA ILE A 67 1.01 -1.16 -2.47
C ILE A 67 1.85 -2.15 -1.66
N ARG A 68 1.94 -1.98 -0.34
CA ARG A 68 2.71 -2.93 0.50
C ARG A 68 2.12 -4.34 0.46
N ARG A 69 0.78 -4.44 0.34
CA ARG A 69 0.05 -5.71 0.37
C ARG A 69 0.16 -6.51 -0.92
N MET A 70 0.31 -5.85 -2.07
CA MET A 70 0.17 -6.48 -3.38
C MET A 70 1.36 -6.28 -4.31
N VAL A 71 2.20 -5.27 -4.07
CA VAL A 71 3.22 -4.80 -5.03
C VAL A 71 4.62 -4.99 -4.47
N VAL A 72 5.01 -4.20 -3.46
CA VAL A 72 6.38 -4.20 -2.91
C VAL A 72 6.40 -3.86 -1.43
N LEU A 73 7.21 -4.56 -0.65
CA LEU A 73 7.31 -4.33 0.79
C LEU A 73 8.45 -3.37 1.18
N TYR A 74 9.62 -3.52 0.57
CA TYR A 74 10.85 -2.79 0.95
C TYR A 74 11.25 -1.72 -0.05
N THR A 75 11.10 -1.98 -1.35
CA THR A 75 11.44 -1.06 -2.44
C THR A 75 10.60 0.23 -2.42
N SER A 76 11.20 1.35 -2.85
CA SER A 76 10.49 2.63 -3.07
C SER A 76 9.70 2.62 -4.39
N LEU A 77 8.71 3.50 -4.52
CA LEU A 77 7.93 3.62 -5.77
C LEU A 77 8.75 4.29 -6.86
N GLU A 78 9.62 5.20 -6.44
CA GLU A 78 10.55 5.96 -7.27
C GLU A 78 11.53 5.01 -7.98
N ASP A 79 12.07 4.01 -7.28
CA ASP A 79 12.98 3.01 -7.88
C ASP A 79 12.27 2.15 -8.93
N LEU A 80 11.00 1.77 -8.69
CA LEU A 80 10.20 1.03 -9.67
C LEU A 80 9.98 1.86 -10.94
N VAL A 81 9.62 3.14 -10.78
CA VAL A 81 9.41 4.06 -11.91
C VAL A 81 10.72 4.30 -12.65
N ALA A 82 11.82 4.55 -11.93
CA ALA A 82 13.14 4.80 -12.51
C ALA A 82 13.62 3.60 -13.32
N LYS A 83 13.48 2.37 -12.80
CA LYS A 83 13.87 1.16 -13.54
C LYS A 83 13.03 0.98 -14.80
N ASN A 84 11.72 1.24 -14.75
CA ASN A 84 10.88 1.16 -15.93
C ASN A 84 11.26 2.19 -17.00
N ASN A 85 11.55 3.44 -16.59
CA ASN A 85 11.99 4.48 -17.52
C ASN A 85 13.30 4.10 -18.20
N HIS A 86 14.28 3.64 -17.42
CA HIS A 86 15.56 3.19 -17.94
C HIS A 86 15.41 2.01 -18.92
N ARG A 87 14.55 1.02 -18.65
CA ARG A 87 14.26 -0.06 -19.62
C ARG A 87 13.57 0.43 -20.89
N TYR A 88 12.75 1.48 -20.81
CA TYR A 88 12.11 2.06 -21.98
C TYR A 88 13.12 2.83 -22.85
N GLU A 89 14.05 3.54 -22.22
CA GLU A 89 15.07 4.35 -22.91
C GLU A 89 16.20 3.51 -23.51
N GLU A 90 16.72 2.53 -22.76
CA GLU A 90 17.92 1.77 -23.11
C GLU A 90 17.60 0.36 -23.67
N GLY A 91 16.32 -0.03 -23.65
CA GLY A 91 15.90 -1.40 -23.96
C GLY A 91 16.14 -2.35 -22.78
N SER A 92 15.81 -3.63 -22.97
CA SER A 92 16.13 -4.67 -21.96
C SER A 92 17.54 -5.19 -22.23
N PRO A 93 18.50 -5.01 -21.31
CA PRO A 93 19.80 -5.68 -21.42
C PRO A 93 19.64 -7.20 -21.44
N GLU A 94 20.54 -7.91 -22.12
CA GLU A 94 20.62 -9.38 -22.06
C GLU A 94 21.03 -9.85 -20.64
N ASP A 95 21.81 -9.04 -19.92
CA ASP A 95 22.33 -9.33 -18.57
C ASP A 95 21.71 -8.42 -17.48
N ASN A 96 20.39 -8.51 -17.24
CA ASN A 96 19.82 -7.85 -16.05
C ASN A 96 20.18 -8.62 -14.78
N THR A 97 20.44 -7.90 -13.69
CA THR A 97 20.55 -8.54 -12.37
C THR A 97 19.17 -8.98 -11.87
N THR A 98 19.12 -9.96 -10.96
CA THR A 98 17.86 -10.41 -10.33
C THR A 98 17.11 -9.24 -9.68
N GLU A 99 17.81 -8.34 -9.00
CA GLU A 99 17.23 -7.12 -8.41
C GLU A 99 16.59 -6.20 -9.46
N GLN A 100 17.23 -6.06 -10.62
CA GLN A 100 16.70 -5.26 -11.73
C GLN A 100 15.45 -5.88 -12.37
N ASP A 101 15.34 -7.20 -12.38
CA ASP A 101 14.13 -7.91 -12.78
C ASP A 101 13.02 -7.75 -11.74
N HIS A 102 13.34 -7.84 -10.45
CA HIS A 102 12.40 -7.58 -9.36
C HIS A 102 11.79 -6.18 -9.42
N LEU A 103 12.60 -5.15 -9.69
CA LEU A 103 12.14 -3.78 -9.88
C LEU A 103 11.19 -3.66 -11.06
N GLN A 104 11.51 -4.30 -12.20
CA GLN A 104 10.64 -4.25 -13.37
C GLN A 104 9.32 -4.99 -13.14
N CYS A 105 9.37 -6.20 -12.58
CA CYS A 105 8.19 -6.96 -12.19
C CYS A 105 7.34 -6.19 -11.17
N GLY A 106 7.98 -5.53 -10.21
CA GLY A 106 7.32 -4.66 -9.24
C GLY A 106 6.58 -3.50 -9.91
N TYR A 107 7.18 -2.85 -10.91
CA TYR A 107 6.50 -1.80 -11.69
C TYR A 107 5.32 -2.35 -12.49
N ILE A 108 5.48 -3.50 -13.15
CA ILE A 108 4.39 -4.15 -13.89
C ILE A 108 3.21 -4.44 -12.94
N VAL A 109 3.47 -5.05 -11.78
CA VAL A 109 2.44 -5.31 -10.77
C VAL A 109 1.84 -4.02 -10.23
N LEU A 110 2.63 -2.96 -10.03
CA LEU A 110 2.14 -1.65 -9.62
C LEU A 110 1.11 -1.09 -10.60
N THR A 111 1.38 -1.19 -11.91
CA THR A 111 0.44 -0.75 -12.95
C THR A 111 -0.80 -1.63 -13.05
N GLN A 112 -0.72 -2.91 -12.68
CA GLN A 112 -1.91 -3.78 -12.59
C GLN A 112 -2.79 -3.44 -11.38
N VAL A 113 -2.16 -3.13 -10.23
CA VAL A 113 -2.86 -2.75 -8.99
C VAL A 113 -3.43 -1.33 -9.10
N LEU A 114 -2.70 -0.41 -9.72
CA LEU A 114 -3.11 0.98 -9.98
C LEU A 114 -3.08 1.28 -11.49
N PRO A 115 -4.08 0.83 -12.28
CA PRO A 115 -4.09 0.99 -13.75
C PRO A 115 -4.01 2.44 -14.24
N TRP A 116 -4.43 3.39 -13.41
CA TRP A 116 -4.40 4.81 -13.73
C TRP A 116 -3.01 5.44 -13.55
N LEU A 117 -2.08 4.78 -12.83
CA LEU A 117 -0.83 5.39 -12.38
C LEU A 117 0.06 5.83 -13.54
N HIS A 118 0.28 4.94 -14.52
CA HIS A 118 1.18 5.22 -15.64
C HIS A 118 0.71 6.42 -16.47
N ALA A 119 -0.58 6.45 -16.83
CA ALA A 119 -1.17 7.58 -17.54
C ALA A 119 -1.14 8.87 -16.71
N LYS A 120 -1.27 8.75 -15.37
CA LYS A 120 -1.26 9.91 -14.48
C LYS A 120 0.12 10.53 -14.36
N LEU A 121 1.18 9.72 -14.33
CA LEU A 121 2.57 10.20 -14.30
C LEU A 121 2.91 11.11 -15.49
N GLY A 122 2.39 10.82 -16.69
CA GLY A 122 2.61 11.66 -17.87
C GLY A 122 1.85 12.99 -17.89
N GLN A 123 0.93 13.22 -16.93
CA GLN A 123 0.12 14.45 -16.85
C GLN A 123 0.58 15.43 -15.78
N LEU A 124 1.39 14.96 -14.83
CA LEU A 124 1.80 15.72 -13.66
C LEU A 124 3.19 16.29 -13.90
N ASP A 125 3.46 17.46 -13.33
CA ASP A 125 4.84 17.96 -13.26
C ASP A 125 5.66 17.17 -12.20
N ILE A 126 6.94 17.50 -12.08
CA ILE A 126 7.87 16.80 -11.18
C ILE A 126 7.42 16.93 -9.72
N ASP A 127 7.00 18.11 -9.29
CA ASP A 127 6.62 18.37 -7.90
C ASP A 127 5.29 17.69 -7.56
N GLU A 128 4.33 17.70 -8.47
CA GLU A 128 3.06 16.98 -8.34
C GLU A 128 3.26 15.46 -8.34
N CYS A 129 4.19 14.93 -9.15
CA CYS A 129 4.56 13.52 -9.12
C CYS A 129 5.13 13.12 -7.76
N GLN A 130 6.05 13.92 -7.21
CA GLN A 130 6.66 13.68 -5.90
C GLN A 130 5.61 13.73 -4.78
N ASP A 131 4.69 14.70 -4.79
CA ASP A 131 3.60 14.77 -3.82
C ASP A 131 2.66 13.55 -3.91
N MET A 132 2.30 13.14 -5.13
CA MET A 132 1.48 11.94 -5.35
C MET A 132 2.18 10.68 -4.81
N MET A 133 3.46 10.48 -5.13
CA MET A 133 4.24 9.32 -4.66
C MET A 133 4.35 9.30 -3.14
N LYS A 134 4.59 10.46 -2.50
CA LYS A 134 4.60 10.60 -1.04
C LYS A 134 3.27 10.21 -0.41
N GLN A 135 2.15 10.59 -1.02
CA GLN A 135 0.81 10.27 -0.53
C GLN A 135 0.47 8.79 -0.70
N LEU A 136 0.84 8.17 -1.84
CA LEU A 136 0.75 6.73 -2.06
C LEU A 136 1.57 5.96 -1.02
N LYS A 137 2.84 6.34 -0.83
CA LYS A 137 3.73 5.75 0.19
C LYS A 137 3.14 5.86 1.60
N ARG A 138 2.59 7.03 1.96
CA ARG A 138 1.91 7.22 3.25
C ARG A 138 0.75 6.24 3.45
N GLY A 139 -0.06 6.03 2.41
CA GLY A 139 -1.12 5.02 2.42
C GLY A 139 -0.60 3.60 2.60
N ALA A 140 0.47 3.27 1.88
CA ALA A 140 1.12 1.98 1.89
C ALA A 140 1.69 1.64 3.29
N ASP A 141 2.43 2.58 3.88
CA ASP A 141 3.06 2.41 5.19
C ASP A 141 2.02 2.39 6.32
N ALA A 142 0.97 3.22 6.24
CA ALA A 142 -0.13 3.21 7.21
C ALA A 142 -0.89 1.87 7.20
N ALA A 143 -1.22 1.36 6.01
CA ALA A 143 -1.82 0.04 5.84
C ALA A 143 -0.99 -1.07 6.49
N ARG A 144 0.33 -1.05 6.29
CA ARG A 144 1.24 -2.03 6.90
C ARG A 144 1.28 -1.92 8.41
N GLY A 145 1.29 -0.70 8.95
CA GLY A 145 1.22 -0.48 10.39
C GLY A 145 -0.07 -1.02 11.02
N ASP A 146 -1.22 -0.76 10.39
CA ASP A 146 -2.52 -1.29 10.83
C ASP A 146 -2.51 -2.83 10.90
N ASP A 147 -2.00 -3.47 9.85
CA ASP A 147 -1.93 -4.94 9.73
C ASP A 147 -0.98 -5.53 10.77
N THR A 148 0.18 -4.91 10.97
CA THR A 148 1.17 -5.32 11.97
C THR A 148 0.60 -5.27 13.38
N SER A 149 -0.08 -4.18 13.75
CA SER A 149 -0.72 -4.05 15.07
C SER A 149 -1.79 -5.13 15.26
N THR A 150 -2.65 -5.30 14.26
CA THR A 150 -3.77 -6.25 14.30
C THR A 150 -3.28 -7.69 14.41
N LEU A 151 -2.32 -8.08 13.58
CA LEU A 151 -1.79 -9.45 13.57
C LEU A 151 -1.01 -9.78 14.83
N LYS A 152 -0.32 -8.80 15.42
CA LYS A 152 0.33 -9.01 16.70
C LYS A 152 -0.69 -9.50 17.73
N ASP A 153 -1.81 -8.82 17.89
CA ASP A 153 -2.83 -9.19 18.89
C ASP A 153 -3.53 -10.51 18.54
N LEU A 154 -3.86 -10.72 17.25
CA LEU A 154 -4.53 -11.94 16.80
C LEU A 154 -3.67 -13.19 16.97
N ILE A 155 -2.40 -13.14 16.57
CA ILE A 155 -1.50 -14.30 16.70
C ILE A 155 -1.26 -14.64 18.17
N ALA A 156 -1.11 -13.64 19.04
CA ALA A 156 -1.04 -13.87 20.49
C ALA A 156 -2.31 -14.55 21.01
N SER A 157 -3.48 -14.20 20.48
CA SER A 157 -4.75 -14.86 20.81
C SER A 157 -4.84 -16.29 20.25
N TRP A 158 -4.39 -16.55 19.03
CA TRP A 158 -4.48 -17.89 18.40
C TRP A 158 -3.55 -18.91 19.05
N LEU A 159 -2.41 -18.44 19.59
CA LEU A 159 -1.44 -19.28 20.29
C LEU A 159 -1.72 -19.38 21.80
N ASP A 160 -2.80 -18.76 22.29
CA ASP A 160 -3.13 -18.62 23.72
C ASP A 160 -1.93 -18.11 24.55
N ASP A 161 -1.22 -17.13 23.98
CA ASP A 161 0.04 -16.63 24.49
C ASP A 161 0.08 -15.10 24.45
N LYS A 162 -0.57 -14.50 25.46
CA LYS A 162 -0.74 -13.05 25.55
C LYS A 162 0.52 -12.29 25.95
N GLN A 163 1.60 -12.97 26.37
CA GLN A 163 2.64 -12.28 27.15
C GLN A 163 4.09 -12.37 26.64
N MET A 164 4.52 -13.34 25.82
CA MET A 164 5.93 -13.33 25.32
C MET A 164 6.13 -13.98 23.94
N ARG A 165 6.67 -13.22 22.98
CA ARG A 165 6.98 -13.63 21.59
C ARG A 165 8.46 -14.00 21.40
N GLY A 166 8.81 -14.55 20.24
CA GLY A 166 10.20 -14.83 19.82
C GLY A 166 10.76 -16.20 20.23
N PHE A 167 12.05 -16.40 19.95
CA PHE A 167 12.77 -17.68 20.11
C PHE A 167 12.91 -18.20 21.55
N VAL A 168 12.64 -17.36 22.56
CA VAL A 168 12.76 -17.73 23.99
C VAL A 168 11.66 -18.72 24.42
N ARG A 169 10.51 -18.76 23.72
CA ARG A 169 9.37 -19.62 24.08
C ARG A 169 9.21 -20.81 23.14
N ASP A 170 8.72 -21.93 23.66
CA ASP A 170 8.61 -23.21 22.93
C ASP A 170 7.77 -23.11 21.65
N ILE A 171 6.62 -22.42 21.67
CA ILE A 171 5.70 -22.40 20.51
C ILE A 171 6.19 -21.41 19.44
N CYS A 172 6.35 -20.13 19.77
CA CYS A 172 6.83 -19.11 18.83
C CYS A 172 8.23 -19.43 18.30
N GLY A 173 9.13 -19.90 19.17
CA GLY A 173 10.46 -20.35 18.78
C GLY A 173 10.39 -21.53 17.81
N ASN A 174 9.62 -22.58 18.12
CA ASN A 174 9.47 -23.72 17.21
C ASN A 174 8.84 -23.33 15.85
N LEU A 175 7.91 -22.36 15.84
CA LEU A 175 7.30 -21.86 14.61
C LEU A 175 8.26 -21.01 13.76
N LEU A 176 9.14 -20.24 14.40
CA LEU A 176 10.17 -19.43 13.74
C LEU A 176 11.39 -20.24 13.32
N CYS A 177 11.70 -21.33 14.02
CA CYS A 177 12.83 -22.19 13.69
C CYS A 177 12.64 -22.81 12.30
N PRO A 178 13.68 -22.76 11.45
CA PRO A 178 13.75 -23.55 10.24
C PRO A 178 13.57 -25.03 10.54
N SER A 179 12.97 -25.74 9.59
CA SER A 179 12.74 -27.18 9.68
C SER A 179 13.99 -28.02 9.89
N GLU A 180 15.14 -27.49 9.50
CA GLU A 180 16.44 -28.16 9.51
C GLU A 180 17.16 -28.06 10.86
N VAL A 181 16.68 -27.22 11.79
CA VAL A 181 17.40 -26.90 13.02
C VAL A 181 16.44 -26.88 14.22
N LYS A 182 16.27 -28.03 14.88
CA LYS A 182 15.39 -28.13 16.07
C LYS A 182 16.10 -28.00 17.42
N ALA A 183 17.42 -28.21 17.50
CA ALA A 183 18.09 -28.46 18.78
C ALA A 183 19.00 -27.34 19.32
N GLY A 184 19.44 -26.37 18.50
CA GLY A 184 20.48 -25.41 18.92
C GLY A 184 20.07 -23.93 19.09
N ILE A 185 18.93 -23.52 18.53
CA ILE A 185 18.58 -22.08 18.42
C ILE A 185 18.21 -21.45 19.77
N ARG A 186 17.69 -22.24 20.73
CA ARG A 186 17.33 -21.74 22.07
C ARG A 186 18.51 -21.12 22.83
N ASP A 187 19.72 -21.63 22.60
CA ASP A 187 20.92 -21.21 23.31
C ASP A 187 21.76 -20.17 22.54
N ARG A 188 21.28 -19.68 21.38
CA ARG A 188 22.04 -18.79 20.47
C ARG A 188 23.47 -19.30 20.23
N THR A 189 23.62 -20.60 20.08
CA THR A 189 24.92 -21.19 19.71
C THR A 189 25.27 -20.74 18.29
N VAL A 190 26.53 -20.36 18.09
CA VAL A 190 27.05 -19.76 16.84
C VAL A 190 26.84 -20.68 15.62
N ASP A 191 26.64 -21.97 15.85
CA ASP A 191 26.49 -22.99 14.81
C ASP A 191 25.08 -23.04 14.17
N TYR A 192 24.10 -22.27 14.69
CA TYR A 192 22.69 -22.38 14.29
C TYR A 192 22.03 -21.02 14.07
N ILE A 193 22.36 -20.38 12.94
CA ILE A 193 21.81 -19.08 12.53
C ILE A 193 20.56 -19.30 11.65
N VAL A 194 19.46 -18.64 11.98
CA VAL A 194 18.24 -18.61 11.15
C VAL A 194 18.39 -17.52 10.10
N LEU A 195 18.67 -17.92 8.86
CA LEU A 195 18.85 -17.02 7.72
C LEU A 195 17.55 -16.90 6.89
N GLU A 196 17.51 -15.91 6.00
CA GLU A 196 16.41 -15.58 5.10
C GLU A 196 16.11 -16.66 4.06
N ASN A 197 17.07 -17.55 3.76
CA ASN A 197 16.92 -18.67 2.85
C ASN A 197 16.26 -19.91 3.51
N SER A 198 16.01 -19.86 4.81
CA SER A 198 15.57 -21.00 5.61
C SER A 198 14.08 -20.88 5.93
N TRP A 199 13.26 -21.79 5.41
CA TRP A 199 11.80 -21.74 5.58
C TRP A 199 11.36 -22.01 7.03
N PRO A 200 10.72 -21.05 7.71
CA PRO A 200 10.22 -21.26 9.07
C PRO A 200 9.09 -22.29 9.12
N LEU A 201 8.99 -23.02 10.23
CA LEU A 201 7.97 -24.06 10.40
C LEU A 201 6.53 -23.54 10.29
N PHE A 202 6.29 -22.26 10.64
CA PHE A 202 4.97 -21.64 10.49
C PHE A 202 4.50 -21.57 9.04
N LEU A 203 5.35 -21.80 8.04
CA LEU A 203 4.92 -21.88 6.65
C LEU A 203 4.27 -23.23 6.30
N TYR A 204 4.57 -24.28 7.04
CA TYR A 204 4.20 -25.64 6.68
C TYR A 204 2.83 -26.05 7.22
N GLU A 205 2.09 -26.82 6.41
CA GLU A 205 0.88 -27.52 6.81
C GLU A 205 1.11 -28.30 8.11
N LYS A 206 0.20 -28.14 9.06
CA LYS A 206 0.27 -28.75 10.41
C LYS A 206 1.59 -28.49 11.15
N TYR A 207 2.39 -27.51 10.70
CA TYR A 207 3.71 -27.20 11.24
C TYR A 207 4.65 -28.41 11.21
N MET A 208 4.60 -29.20 10.13
CA MET A 208 5.44 -30.37 9.94
C MET A 208 6.12 -30.36 8.57
N VAL A 209 7.38 -30.76 8.53
CA VAL A 209 8.16 -30.83 7.30
C VAL A 209 8.39 -32.28 6.91
N ASN A 210 8.13 -32.58 5.63
CA ASN A 210 8.55 -33.84 5.04
C ASN A 210 9.99 -33.70 4.52
N TYR A 211 10.96 -34.31 5.21
CA TYR A 211 12.36 -34.29 4.78
C TYR A 211 12.60 -35.00 3.43
N GLY A 212 11.70 -35.87 2.98
CA GLY A 212 11.74 -36.45 1.63
C GLY A 212 11.22 -35.51 0.54
N ASN A 213 10.50 -34.44 0.92
CA ASN A 213 9.98 -33.41 0.01
C ASN A 213 9.72 -32.11 0.77
N LEU A 214 10.72 -31.23 0.85
CA LEU A 214 10.66 -29.95 1.56
C LEU A 214 9.62 -28.97 0.98
N LYS A 215 9.09 -29.21 -0.22
CA LYS A 215 8.01 -28.38 -0.80
C LYS A 215 6.62 -28.84 -0.37
N GLN A 216 6.50 -30.03 0.22
CA GLN A 216 5.21 -30.54 0.66
C GLN A 216 4.68 -29.75 1.85
N GLY A 217 3.44 -29.26 1.72
CA GLY A 217 2.77 -28.48 2.77
C GLY A 217 3.30 -27.05 2.92
N LEU A 218 4.30 -26.63 2.15
CA LEU A 218 4.84 -25.27 2.23
C LEU A 218 3.78 -24.22 1.81
N PHE A 219 3.70 -23.13 2.58
CA PHE A 219 2.68 -22.07 2.51
C PHE A 219 1.24 -22.50 2.80
N LYS A 220 1.02 -23.68 3.42
CA LYS A 220 -0.31 -24.23 3.71
C LYS A 220 -0.66 -24.29 5.20
N SER A 221 0.03 -23.52 6.03
CA SER A 221 -0.23 -23.53 7.47
C SER A 221 -1.53 -22.81 7.83
N LYS A 222 -2.13 -23.22 8.96
CA LYS A 222 -3.35 -22.61 9.49
C LYS A 222 -3.14 -21.13 9.86
N ILE A 223 -2.01 -20.80 10.50
CA ILE A 223 -1.70 -19.42 10.89
C ILE A 223 -1.54 -18.49 9.68
N LEU A 224 -1.01 -18.97 8.56
CA LEU A 224 -0.92 -18.18 7.32
C LEU A 224 -2.31 -17.89 6.76
N VAL A 225 -3.19 -18.89 6.68
CA VAL A 225 -4.56 -18.70 6.19
C VAL A 225 -5.33 -17.73 7.09
N GLN A 226 -5.23 -17.89 8.41
CA GLN A 226 -5.85 -16.98 9.37
C GLN A 226 -5.30 -15.55 9.22
N ALA A 227 -3.99 -15.37 9.08
CA ALA A 227 -3.38 -14.06 8.89
C ALA A 227 -3.79 -13.41 7.56
N PHE A 228 -3.87 -14.19 6.49
CA PHE A 228 -4.32 -13.73 5.17
C PHE A 228 -5.76 -13.21 5.25
N LYS A 229 -6.67 -13.97 5.88
CA LYS A 229 -8.05 -13.53 6.14
C LYS A 229 -8.08 -12.29 7.03
N ALA A 230 -7.27 -12.22 8.07
CA ALA A 230 -7.23 -11.03 8.93
C ALA A 230 -6.86 -9.75 8.17
N ILE A 231 -5.87 -9.82 7.26
CA ILE A 231 -5.38 -8.69 6.45
C ILE A 231 -6.37 -8.32 5.34
N PHE A 232 -6.85 -9.30 4.57
CA PHE A 232 -7.58 -9.03 3.33
C PHE A 232 -9.10 -9.11 3.46
N THR A 233 -9.64 -9.80 4.46
CA THR A 233 -11.08 -9.87 4.69
C THR A 233 -11.49 -9.14 5.95
N SER A 234 -11.38 -9.81 7.09
CA SER A 234 -11.70 -9.27 8.41
C SER A 234 -11.14 -10.18 9.51
N PRO A 235 -10.68 -9.63 10.66
CA PRO A 235 -10.34 -10.42 11.84
C PRO A 235 -11.44 -11.41 12.26
N SER A 236 -12.71 -11.06 12.06
CA SER A 236 -13.84 -11.93 12.42
C SER A 236 -13.95 -13.20 11.56
N SER A 237 -13.48 -13.16 10.31
CA SER A 237 -13.50 -14.30 9.38
C SER A 237 -12.43 -15.36 9.67
N THR A 238 -11.56 -15.11 10.65
CA THR A 238 -10.51 -16.03 11.07
C THR A 238 -11.07 -17.26 11.77
N ARG A 239 -12.21 -17.11 12.45
CA ARG A 239 -12.95 -18.19 13.14
C ARG A 239 -13.41 -19.32 12.22
N GLU A 240 -13.62 -19.00 10.94
CA GLU A 240 -14.02 -19.98 9.93
C GLU A 240 -12.85 -20.83 9.42
N ALA A 241 -11.62 -20.53 9.85
CA ALA A 241 -10.42 -21.32 9.59
C ALA A 241 -10.02 -22.20 10.79
N ASP A 242 -10.88 -22.29 11.83
CA ASP A 242 -10.58 -23.02 13.09
C ASP A 242 -10.62 -24.56 12.97
N GLY A 243 -10.92 -25.11 11.80
CA GLY A 243 -10.93 -26.54 11.51
C GLY A 243 -9.55 -27.24 11.52
N ASP A 244 -9.52 -28.54 11.22
CA ASP A 244 -8.41 -29.48 11.48
C ASP A 244 -7.16 -29.28 10.59
N GLY A 245 -7.12 -28.17 9.84
CA GLY A 245 -5.98 -27.74 9.04
C GLY A 245 -5.77 -28.58 7.78
N ASP A 246 -6.74 -29.39 7.37
CA ASP A 246 -6.73 -30.15 6.11
C ASP A 246 -7.30 -29.35 4.92
N GLY A 247 -7.80 -28.14 5.17
CA GLY A 247 -8.36 -27.24 4.16
C GLY A 247 -9.80 -27.54 3.75
N ALA A 248 -10.41 -28.65 4.21
CA ALA A 248 -11.77 -29.04 3.83
C ALA A 248 -12.80 -28.03 4.39
N ASP A 249 -12.63 -27.66 5.66
CA ASP A 249 -13.50 -26.72 6.38
C ASP A 249 -13.43 -25.30 5.75
N ILE A 250 -12.25 -24.91 5.26
CA ILE A 250 -12.03 -23.63 4.57
C ILE A 250 -12.75 -23.60 3.22
N LEU A 251 -12.72 -24.70 2.46
CA LEU A 251 -13.35 -24.79 1.14
C LEU A 251 -14.89 -24.77 1.25
N GLU A 252 -15.44 -25.48 2.22
CA GLU A 252 -16.88 -25.51 2.50
C GLU A 252 -17.37 -24.14 2.98
N ASN A 253 -16.64 -23.50 3.91
CA ASN A 253 -16.97 -22.17 4.42
C ASN A 253 -16.86 -21.07 3.36
N ASN A 254 -15.87 -21.12 2.46
CA ASN A 254 -15.79 -20.18 1.33
C ASN A 254 -17.01 -20.28 0.41
N ARG A 255 -17.53 -21.50 0.16
CA ARG A 255 -18.78 -21.70 -0.61
C ARG A 255 -19.99 -21.14 0.13
N HIS A 256 -20.04 -21.27 1.46
CA HIS A 256 -21.10 -20.68 2.28
C HIS A 256 -21.03 -19.13 2.31
N ALA A 257 -19.84 -18.55 2.45
CA ALA A 257 -19.61 -17.11 2.41
C ALA A 257 -20.01 -16.51 1.04
N GLN A 258 -19.66 -17.18 -0.07
CA GLN A 258 -20.11 -16.79 -1.42
C GLN A 258 -21.64 -16.80 -1.55
N ARG A 259 -22.33 -17.74 -0.90
CA ARG A 259 -23.81 -17.79 -0.91
C ARG A 259 -24.43 -16.66 -0.06
N GLN A 260 -23.81 -16.28 1.06
CA GLN A 260 -24.30 -15.21 1.95
C GLN A 260 -24.00 -13.79 1.45
N LEU A 261 -22.94 -13.60 0.65
CA LEU A 261 -22.62 -12.34 -0.03
C LEU A 261 -23.80 -11.79 -0.86
N ASN A 262 -24.72 -12.65 -1.27
CA ASN A 262 -25.92 -12.28 -2.02
C ASN A 262 -27.10 -11.74 -1.15
N GLN A 263 -26.99 -11.73 0.19
CA GLN A 263 -28.14 -11.39 1.06
C GLN A 263 -27.89 -10.38 2.19
N ALA A 264 -26.66 -9.92 2.44
CA ALA A 264 -26.40 -8.92 3.49
C ALA A 264 -25.67 -7.69 2.93
N LYS A 265 -25.99 -6.48 3.44
CA LYS A 265 -25.15 -5.28 3.25
C LYS A 265 -23.81 -5.51 3.97
N VAL A 266 -22.87 -6.16 3.30
CA VAL A 266 -21.55 -6.49 3.84
C VAL A 266 -20.74 -5.19 3.98
N LYS A 267 -20.12 -4.97 5.14
CA LYS A 267 -19.02 -3.98 5.28
C LYS A 267 -17.96 -4.37 4.24
N THR A 268 -17.65 -3.51 3.27
CA THR A 268 -16.63 -3.78 2.24
C THR A 268 -15.33 -4.24 2.89
N CYS A 269 -14.89 -5.45 2.56
CA CYS A 269 -13.65 -6.02 3.07
C CYS A 269 -12.42 -5.36 2.43
N VAL A 270 -11.23 -5.53 3.04
CA VAL A 270 -10.00 -4.90 2.54
C VAL A 270 -9.70 -5.29 1.10
N ALA A 271 -9.88 -6.56 0.73
CA ALA A 271 -9.72 -7.06 -0.62
C ALA A 271 -10.62 -6.31 -1.62
N SER A 272 -11.88 -6.05 -1.25
CA SER A 272 -12.80 -5.25 -2.07
C SER A 272 -12.33 -3.80 -2.21
N ILE A 273 -11.85 -3.19 -1.11
CA ILE A 273 -11.36 -1.80 -1.09
C ILE A 273 -10.13 -1.63 -1.99
N ILE A 274 -9.21 -2.60 -2.00
CA ILE A 274 -8.00 -2.57 -2.82
C ILE A 274 -8.16 -3.27 -4.18
N ASN A 275 -9.38 -3.65 -4.56
CA ASN A 275 -9.72 -4.37 -5.80
C ASN A 275 -8.91 -5.66 -6.02
N MET A 276 -8.58 -6.37 -4.93
CA MET A 276 -7.96 -7.68 -4.98
C MET A 276 -9.01 -8.75 -5.29
N ARG A 277 -8.84 -9.43 -6.42
CA ARG A 277 -9.78 -10.46 -6.90
C ARG A 277 -9.29 -11.89 -6.74
N LYS A 278 -7.98 -12.07 -6.58
CA LYS A 278 -7.32 -13.36 -6.39
C LYS A 278 -6.10 -13.19 -5.50
N VAL A 279 -5.70 -14.28 -4.86
CA VAL A 279 -4.41 -14.37 -4.17
C VAL A 279 -3.29 -14.19 -5.18
N THR A 280 -2.24 -13.47 -4.78
CA THR A 280 -1.06 -13.21 -5.61
C THR A 280 0.21 -13.62 -4.87
N PRO A 281 1.30 -13.95 -5.59
CA PRO A 281 2.62 -14.20 -5.01
C PRO A 281 3.02 -13.17 -3.94
N ARG A 282 2.99 -11.89 -4.31
CA ARG A 282 3.36 -10.76 -3.45
C ARG A 282 2.44 -10.58 -2.24
N SER A 283 1.15 -10.91 -2.37
CA SER A 283 0.25 -10.92 -1.21
C SER A 283 0.56 -12.03 -0.21
N ILE A 284 1.03 -13.19 -0.67
CA ILE A 284 1.50 -14.27 0.21
C ILE A 284 2.79 -13.84 0.89
N ALA A 285 3.77 -13.33 0.13
CA ALA A 285 5.02 -12.80 0.67
C ALA A 285 4.78 -11.75 1.77
N TYR A 286 3.78 -10.89 1.57
CA TYR A 286 3.40 -9.87 2.55
C TYR A 286 2.91 -10.47 3.87
N VAL A 287 1.98 -11.42 3.77
CA VAL A 287 1.42 -12.10 4.93
C VAL A 287 2.51 -12.90 5.66
N VAL A 288 3.40 -13.56 4.91
CA VAL A 288 4.52 -14.32 5.46
C VAL A 288 5.46 -13.43 6.29
N CYS A 289 5.89 -12.28 5.76
CA CYS A 289 6.71 -11.32 6.51
C CYS A 289 5.97 -10.78 7.75
N GLN A 290 4.68 -10.47 7.62
CA GLN A 290 3.86 -9.98 8.75
C GLN A 290 3.70 -11.04 9.85
N VAL A 291 3.48 -12.31 9.50
CA VAL A 291 3.38 -13.42 10.48
C VAL A 291 4.71 -13.64 11.17
N ARG A 292 5.83 -13.68 10.43
CA ARG A 292 7.16 -13.79 11.05
C ARG A 292 7.39 -12.64 12.03
N PHE A 293 7.11 -11.41 11.62
CA PHE A 293 7.28 -10.23 12.48
C PHE A 293 6.40 -10.32 13.74
N ALA A 294 5.15 -10.76 13.61
CA ALA A 294 4.25 -10.94 14.73
C ALA A 294 4.66 -12.10 15.67
N LEU A 295 5.33 -13.13 15.17
CA LEU A 295 5.90 -14.20 16.00
C LEU A 295 7.21 -13.80 16.67
N SER A 296 7.93 -12.82 16.09
CA SER A 296 9.20 -12.31 16.61
C SER A 296 9.01 -11.43 17.88
N ASN A 297 10.10 -11.20 18.61
CA ASN A 297 10.12 -10.28 19.75
C ASN A 297 10.45 -8.82 19.35
N ILE A 298 10.45 -8.50 18.05
CA ILE A 298 10.81 -7.16 17.60
C ILE A 298 9.66 -6.18 17.88
N SER A 299 9.99 -5.03 18.47
CA SER A 299 9.01 -3.98 18.80
C SER A 299 8.57 -3.17 17.58
N SER A 300 9.49 -2.89 16.67
CA SER A 300 9.28 -2.03 15.49
C SER A 300 9.77 -2.70 14.22
N TRP A 301 9.11 -2.40 13.10
CA TRP A 301 9.47 -3.00 11.81
C TRP A 301 10.88 -2.58 11.37
N CYS A 302 11.69 -3.54 10.97
CA CYS A 302 13.05 -3.34 10.48
C CYS A 302 13.32 -4.28 9.30
N THR A 303 14.33 -3.96 8.50
CA THR A 303 14.81 -4.85 7.42
C THR A 303 15.66 -5.97 7.99
N ILE A 304 16.50 -5.68 9.00
CA ILE A 304 17.41 -6.65 9.61
C ILE A 304 16.98 -6.94 11.06
N ASP A 305 16.83 -8.21 11.41
CA ASP A 305 16.50 -8.73 12.73
C ASP A 305 17.57 -9.72 13.22
N GLY A 306 18.58 -9.21 13.92
CA GLY A 306 19.79 -9.99 14.19
C GLY A 306 20.49 -10.33 12.89
N ASP A 307 20.58 -11.62 12.58
CA ASP A 307 21.16 -12.13 11.33
C ASP A 307 20.11 -12.38 10.23
N PHE A 308 18.83 -12.11 10.50
CA PHE A 308 17.76 -12.35 9.53
C PHE A 308 17.46 -11.12 8.69
N ASP A 309 17.58 -11.25 7.37
CA ASP A 309 17.17 -10.22 6.42
C ASP A 309 15.72 -10.43 5.93
N TYR A 310 14.83 -9.52 6.29
CA TYR A 310 13.45 -9.56 5.81
C TYR A 310 13.30 -9.18 4.33
N GLU A 311 14.18 -8.36 3.76
CA GLU A 311 14.10 -8.00 2.35
C GLU A 311 14.50 -9.20 1.49
N GLY A 312 15.63 -9.84 1.80
CA GLY A 312 16.00 -11.13 1.25
C GLY A 312 14.90 -12.20 1.44
N PHE A 313 14.28 -12.28 2.62
CA PHE A 313 13.20 -13.24 2.85
C PHE A 313 11.96 -12.95 2.00
N TRP A 314 11.57 -11.68 1.87
CA TRP A 314 10.49 -11.26 0.98
C TRP A 314 10.80 -11.67 -0.47
N ASN A 315 12.01 -11.38 -0.95
CA ASN A 315 12.45 -11.74 -2.30
C ASN A 315 12.43 -13.25 -2.51
N ASN A 316 12.94 -14.04 -1.56
CA ASN A 316 12.90 -15.51 -1.61
C ASN A 316 11.48 -16.05 -1.73
N VAL A 317 10.50 -15.48 -1.01
CA VAL A 317 9.10 -15.88 -1.15
C VAL A 317 8.56 -15.47 -2.52
N VAL A 318 8.82 -14.25 -2.98
CA VAL A 318 8.37 -13.80 -4.31
C VAL A 318 8.95 -14.69 -5.40
N ASP A 319 10.25 -14.99 -5.37
CA ASP A 319 10.96 -15.82 -6.34
C ASP A 319 10.42 -17.25 -6.36
N PHE A 320 10.06 -17.83 -5.21
CA PHE A 320 9.42 -19.14 -5.16
C PHE A 320 8.17 -19.24 -6.05
N PHE A 321 7.42 -18.13 -6.18
CA PHE A 321 6.18 -18.06 -6.95
C PHE A 321 6.34 -17.44 -8.34
N GLU A 322 7.25 -16.48 -8.52
CA GLU A 322 7.43 -15.71 -9.76
C GLU A 322 8.59 -16.24 -10.63
N ASP A 323 9.67 -16.76 -10.06
CA ASP A 323 10.83 -17.33 -10.77
C ASP A 323 10.74 -18.87 -10.82
N VAL A 324 9.90 -19.36 -11.74
CA VAL A 324 9.50 -20.77 -11.75
C VAL A 324 10.17 -21.54 -12.90
N PRO A 325 11.09 -22.49 -12.62
CA PRO A 325 11.77 -23.24 -13.66
C PRO A 325 10.85 -24.30 -14.26
N GLY A 326 10.27 -23.96 -15.42
CA GLY A 326 9.55 -24.87 -16.29
C GLY A 326 8.08 -25.13 -15.92
N PRO A 327 7.35 -25.81 -16.83
CA PRO A 327 5.88 -25.91 -16.77
C PRO A 327 5.36 -26.75 -15.59
N VAL A 328 6.13 -27.76 -15.14
CA VAL A 328 5.72 -28.62 -14.02
C VAL A 328 5.70 -27.85 -12.72
N THR A 329 6.75 -27.05 -12.46
CA THR A 329 6.83 -26.21 -11.28
C THR A 329 5.77 -25.10 -11.34
N GLN A 330 5.52 -24.53 -12.53
CA GLN A 330 4.46 -23.53 -12.73
C GLN A 330 3.08 -24.09 -12.40
N CYS A 331 2.78 -25.33 -12.81
CA CYS A 331 1.51 -25.97 -12.48
C CYS A 331 1.33 -26.13 -10.97
N ARG A 332 2.39 -26.53 -10.24
CA ARG A 332 2.36 -26.65 -8.78
C ARG A 332 2.16 -25.30 -8.09
N VAL A 333 2.83 -24.26 -8.56
CA VAL A 333 2.67 -22.88 -8.07
C VAL A 333 1.24 -22.39 -8.29
N ASN A 334 0.67 -22.60 -9.48
CA ASN A 334 -0.71 -22.23 -9.78
C ASN A 334 -1.71 -22.97 -8.88
N GLN A 335 -1.53 -24.29 -8.69
CA GLN A 335 -2.34 -25.07 -7.77
C GLN A 335 -2.26 -24.57 -6.32
N LEU A 336 -1.09 -24.09 -5.90
CA LEU A 336 -0.90 -23.51 -4.58
C LEU A 336 -1.57 -22.14 -4.44
N LEU A 337 -1.53 -21.30 -5.49
CA LEU A 337 -2.24 -20.01 -5.51
C LEU A 337 -3.77 -20.17 -5.57
N GLU A 338 -4.26 -21.29 -6.09
CA GLU A 338 -5.69 -21.64 -6.15
C GLU A 338 -6.23 -22.28 -4.87
N TRP A 339 -5.37 -22.94 -4.09
CA TRP A 339 -5.71 -23.59 -2.81
C TRP A 339 -6.09 -22.58 -1.73
#